data_AF-A0A7C3EFB7-F1
#
_entry.id   AF-A0A7C3EFB7-F1
#
_cell.length_a   1.000
_cell.length_b   1.000
_cell.length_c   1.000
_cell.angle_alpha   90.00
_cell.angle_beta   90.00
_cell.angle_gamma   90.00
#
_symmetry.space_group_name_H-M   'P 1'
#
loop_
_entity.id
_entity.type
_entity.pdbx_description
1 polymer ?
#
loop_
_entity_poly.entity_id
_entity_poly.type
_entity_poly.pdbx_seq_one_letter_code
_entity_poly.pdbx_strand_id
1 'polypeptide(L)'
;MVSATQLEVSAVRADSQTPAIPIGTGSGLIYRIATFGPQAAIAAEEITARLGLRPGCPENTYGPEYIVDATPLRMVSVYRVLMMVFIVQIGTTDAGKTFAVRHEYYKTLYGHAFNRLRIAVDVDRDGVPERMIIGGAVRCVRK
;
A
#
# COMPACT_ATOMS: atom_id res chain seq x y z
N MET A 1 7.98 4.28 34.58
CA MET A 1 6.66 4.93 34.45
C MET A 1 6.69 5.73 33.17
N VAL A 2 6.21 5.15 32.05
CA VAL A 2 6.27 5.80 30.73
C VAL A 2 5.11 6.79 30.66
N SER A 3 5.42 8.08 30.63
CA SER A 3 4.43 9.15 30.44
C SER A 3 3.94 9.14 28.99
N ALA A 4 2.68 9.49 28.75
CA ALA A 4 1.98 9.41 27.46
C ALA A 4 2.52 10.33 26.34
N THR A 5 3.74 10.87 26.47
CA THR A 5 4.34 11.85 25.55
C THR A 5 5.81 11.58 25.27
N GLN A 6 6.25 10.32 25.37
CA GLN A 6 7.63 9.93 25.07
C GLN A 6 7.70 9.16 23.74
N LEU A 7 8.41 9.71 22.76
CA LEU A 7 8.75 9.03 21.51
C LEU A 7 10.16 8.46 21.65
N GLU A 8 10.27 7.12 21.63
CA GLU A 8 11.58 6.46 21.55
C GLU A 8 11.95 6.25 20.08
N VAL A 9 13.04 6.88 19.65
CA VAL A 9 13.56 6.76 18.28
C VAL A 9 14.84 5.95 18.32
N SER A 10 14.85 4.82 17.62
CA SER A 10 16.03 3.99 17.45
C SER A 10 16.63 4.20 16.06
N ALA A 11 17.92 4.54 16.00
CA ALA A 11 18.66 4.60 14.75
C ALA A 11 19.20 3.21 14.40
N VAL A 12 18.86 2.71 13.20
CA VAL A 12 19.34 1.42 12.70
C VAL A 12 20.80 1.57 12.27
N ARG A 13 21.66 0.67 12.75
CA ARG A 13 23.07 0.60 12.32
C ARG A 13 23.15 -0.06 10.95
N ALA A 14 24.07 0.42 10.11
CA ALA A 14 24.33 -0.22 8.82
C ALA A 14 24.97 -1.61 8.96
N ASP A 15 25.68 -1.86 10.07
CA ASP A 15 26.32 -3.12 10.41
C ASP A 15 26.14 -3.43 11.91
N SER A 16 25.97 -4.71 12.22
CA SER A 16 25.91 -5.24 13.59
C SER A 16 27.19 -5.03 14.41
N GLN A 17 28.35 -4.89 13.74
CA GLN A 17 29.65 -4.70 14.39
C GLN A 17 29.96 -3.23 14.72
N THR A 18 29.20 -2.28 14.18
CA THR A 18 29.40 -0.85 14.49
C THR A 18 28.90 -0.55 15.91
N PRO A 19 29.53 0.37 16.67
CA PRO A 19 29.08 0.75 18.01
C PRO A 19 27.62 1.23 18.00
N ALA A 20 26.95 1.11 19.14
CA ALA A 20 25.61 1.68 19.31
C ALA A 20 25.64 3.18 19.03
N ILE A 21 24.75 3.64 18.15
CA ILE A 21 24.49 5.06 17.99
C ILE A 21 23.79 5.51 19.28
N PRO A 22 24.40 6.39 20.09
CA PRO A 22 23.77 6.82 21.32
C PRO A 22 22.46 7.53 20.99
N ILE A 23 21.38 7.10 21.65
CA ILE A 23 20.10 7.80 21.59
C ILE A 23 20.29 9.09 22.39
N GLY A 24 20.51 10.20 21.68
CA GLY A 24 20.59 11.51 22.31
C GLY A 24 19.26 11.85 23.00
N THR A 25 19.32 12.64 24.07
CA THR A 25 18.12 13.20 24.71
C THR A 25 17.81 14.58 24.12
N GLY A 26 16.59 14.79 23.67
CA GLY A 26 16.13 16.09 23.17
C GLY A 26 14.70 16.38 23.62
N SER A 27 14.42 17.64 23.92
CA SER A 27 13.07 18.15 24.25
C SER A 27 12.55 19.07 23.15
N GLY A 28 11.24 19.10 22.93
CA GLY A 28 10.64 19.95 21.89
C GLY A 28 10.92 19.48 20.46
N LEU A 29 11.20 18.18 20.27
CA LEU A 29 11.48 17.60 18.96
C LEU A 29 10.23 17.61 18.08
N ILE A 30 10.35 18.23 16.90
CA ILE A 30 9.35 18.12 15.84
C ILE A 30 9.81 16.99 14.91
N TYR A 31 9.04 15.92 14.85
CA TYR A 31 9.31 14.80 13.96
C TYR A 31 8.17 14.64 12.95
N ARG A 32 8.51 14.12 11.76
CA ARG A 32 7.54 13.78 10.71
C ARG A 32 7.89 12.41 10.16
N ILE A 33 6.96 11.48 10.24
CA ILE A 33 7.05 10.23 9.47
C ILE A 33 6.73 10.60 8.01
N ALA A 34 7.76 10.63 7.17
CA ALA A 34 7.65 11.04 5.76
C ALA A 34 7.50 9.84 4.80
N THR A 35 7.14 8.66 5.31
CA THR A 35 6.94 7.47 4.50
C THR A 35 5.51 6.95 4.58
N PHE A 36 5.01 6.47 3.44
CA PHE A 36 3.77 5.72 3.34
C PHE A 36 4.02 4.22 3.10
N GLY A 37 5.23 3.73 3.41
CA GLY A 37 5.63 2.34 3.18
C GLY A 37 4.66 1.30 3.77
N PRO A 38 4.26 1.42 5.05
CA PRO A 38 3.27 0.51 5.63
C PRO A 38 1.92 0.54 4.88
N GLN A 39 1.41 1.73 4.54
CA GLN A 39 0.17 1.88 3.78
C GLN A 39 0.30 1.30 2.36
N ALA A 40 1.47 1.45 1.74
CA ALA A 40 1.76 0.88 0.42
C ALA A 40 1.81 -0.65 0.46
N ALA A 41 2.37 -1.24 1.51
CA ALA A 41 2.38 -2.70 1.69
C ALA A 41 0.97 -3.26 1.86
N ILE A 42 0.14 -2.65 2.72
CA ILE A 42 -1.27 -3.05 2.89
C ILE A 42 -2.04 -2.86 1.58
N ALA A 43 -1.80 -1.74 0.87
CA ALA A 43 -2.44 -1.49 -0.42
C ALA A 43 -2.04 -2.56 -1.46
N ALA A 44 -0.77 -2.95 -1.50
CA ALA A 44 -0.29 -4.00 -2.41
C ALA A 44 -0.94 -5.35 -2.10
N GLU A 45 -1.06 -5.72 -0.83
CA GLU A 45 -1.74 -6.95 -0.39
C GLU A 45 -3.21 -6.95 -0.82
N GLU A 46 -3.96 -5.89 -0.55
CA GLU A 46 -5.37 -5.81 -0.94
C GLU A 46 -5.58 -5.76 -2.46
N ILE A 47 -4.76 -5.01 -3.19
CA ILE A 47 -4.84 -4.90 -4.65
C ILE A 47 -4.55 -6.26 -5.28
N THR A 48 -3.50 -6.95 -4.84
CA THR A 48 -3.14 -8.27 -5.37
C THR A 48 -4.17 -9.33 -5.00
N ALA A 49 -4.76 -9.27 -3.79
CA ALA A 49 -5.88 -10.15 -3.42
C ALA A 49 -7.06 -10.00 -4.39
N ARG A 50 -7.45 -8.76 -4.69
CA ARG A 50 -8.54 -8.48 -5.65
C ARG A 50 -8.22 -8.91 -7.09
N LEU A 51 -6.95 -8.99 -7.44
CA LEU A 51 -6.50 -9.48 -8.75
C LEU A 51 -6.27 -10.99 -8.78
N GLY A 52 -6.36 -11.67 -7.63
CA GLY A 52 -6.01 -13.08 -7.51
C GLY A 52 -4.51 -13.32 -7.75
N LEU A 53 -3.65 -12.46 -7.21
CA LEU A 53 -2.20 -12.55 -7.27
C LEU A 53 -1.61 -12.62 -5.85
N ARG A 54 -0.39 -13.14 -5.73
CA ARG A 54 0.43 -12.95 -4.52
C ARG A 54 0.82 -11.46 -4.38
N PRO A 55 1.06 -10.95 -3.15
CA PRO A 55 0.93 -11.65 -1.86
C PRO A 55 -0.52 -11.81 -1.36
N GLY A 56 -1.50 -11.05 -1.87
CA GLY A 56 -2.87 -11.06 -1.32
C GLY A 56 -3.67 -12.36 -1.51
N CYS A 57 -3.23 -13.23 -2.41
CA CYS A 57 -3.67 -14.62 -2.50
C CYS A 57 -2.46 -15.55 -2.44
N PRO A 58 -1.96 -15.90 -1.24
CA PRO A 58 -0.76 -16.73 -1.08
C PRO A 58 -0.83 -18.07 -1.80
N GLU A 59 -2.02 -18.66 -1.88
CA GLU A 59 -2.29 -19.94 -2.54
C GLU A 59 -2.21 -19.88 -4.07
N ASN A 60 -2.17 -18.68 -4.68
CA ASN A 60 -2.06 -18.54 -6.12
C ASN A 60 -0.61 -18.61 -6.61
N THR A 61 -0.43 -19.18 -7.79
CA THR A 61 0.89 -19.35 -8.42
C THR A 61 1.55 -18.02 -8.76
N TYR A 62 0.77 -17.07 -9.33
CA TYR A 62 1.31 -15.86 -9.93
C TYR A 62 1.41 -14.71 -8.92
N GLY A 63 2.59 -14.10 -8.87
CA GLY A 63 2.87 -12.87 -8.12
C GLY A 63 3.19 -11.69 -9.04
N PRO A 64 3.56 -10.52 -8.47
CA PRO A 64 3.87 -9.31 -9.24
C PRO A 64 5.03 -9.48 -10.21
N GLU A 65 5.93 -10.43 -9.96
CA GLU A 65 7.07 -10.76 -10.80
C GLU A 65 6.69 -11.38 -12.16
N TYR A 66 5.43 -11.79 -12.35
CA TYR A 66 4.90 -12.30 -13.62
C TYR A 66 4.17 -11.21 -14.42
N ILE A 67 4.12 -9.97 -13.92
CA ILE A 67 3.46 -8.86 -14.60
C ILE A 67 4.42 -8.24 -15.63
N VAL A 68 4.00 -8.19 -16.89
CA VAL A 68 4.80 -7.62 -17.99
C VAL A 68 4.97 -6.10 -17.84
N ASP A 69 3.87 -5.40 -17.53
CA ASP A 69 3.87 -3.96 -17.28
C ASP A 69 3.03 -3.62 -16.04
N ALA A 70 3.69 -3.13 -15.00
CA ALA A 70 3.06 -2.71 -13.75
C ALA A 70 2.57 -1.25 -13.78
N THR A 71 2.85 -0.49 -14.84
CA THR A 71 2.42 0.92 -14.98
C THR A 71 0.93 1.14 -14.69
N PRO A 72 0.00 0.27 -15.15
CA PRO A 72 -1.42 0.43 -14.85
C PRO A 72 -1.76 0.37 -13.35
N LEU A 73 -0.95 -0.31 -12.52
CA LEU A 73 -1.16 -0.40 -11.07
C LEU A 73 -0.82 0.89 -10.33
N ARG A 74 -0.06 1.79 -10.93
CA ARG A 74 0.49 2.97 -10.24
C ARG A 74 -0.61 3.85 -9.64
N MET A 75 -1.60 4.25 -10.45
CA MET A 75 -2.67 5.14 -9.98
C MET A 75 -3.64 4.41 -9.04
N VAL A 76 -3.88 3.12 -9.27
CA VAL A 76 -4.66 2.27 -8.36
C VAL A 76 -4.02 2.23 -6.96
N SER A 77 -2.70 2.04 -6.91
CA SER A 77 -1.91 2.00 -5.67
C SER A 77 -1.93 3.35 -4.96
N VAL A 78 -1.70 4.44 -5.69
CA VAL A 78 -1.73 5.81 -5.14
C VAL A 78 -3.09 6.12 -4.52
N TYR A 79 -4.19 5.88 -5.24
CA TYR A 79 -5.53 6.17 -4.71
C TYR A 79 -5.84 5.33 -3.48
N ARG A 80 -5.43 4.06 -3.46
CA ARG A 80 -5.65 3.20 -2.29
C ARG A 80 -4.90 3.71 -1.06
N VAL A 81 -3.64 4.11 -1.21
CA VAL A 81 -2.84 4.70 -0.12
C VAL A 81 -3.48 6.01 0.37
N LEU A 82 -3.90 6.89 -0.53
CA LEU A 82 -4.56 8.14 -0.14
C LEU A 82 -5.88 7.90 0.60
N MET A 83 -6.67 6.90 0.21
CA MET A 83 -7.86 6.49 0.97
C MET A 83 -7.50 6.09 2.42
N MET A 84 -6.43 5.32 2.62
CA MET A 84 -5.96 4.91 3.95
C MET A 84 -5.47 6.10 4.78
N VAL A 85 -4.76 7.03 4.16
CA VAL A 85 -4.27 8.23 4.86
C VAL A 85 -5.45 9.08 5.34
N PHE A 86 -6.45 9.32 4.48
CA PHE A 86 -7.56 10.20 4.85
C PHE A 86 -8.55 9.56 5.82
N ILE A 87 -8.80 8.25 5.75
CA ILE A 87 -9.76 7.62 6.66
C ILE A 87 -9.31 7.69 8.11
N VAL A 88 -8.01 7.50 8.38
CA VAL A 88 -7.45 7.59 9.74
C VAL A 88 -7.59 9.01 10.31
N GLN A 89 -7.61 10.03 9.45
CA GLN A 89 -7.64 11.43 9.89
C GLN A 89 -9.03 11.96 10.26
N ILE A 90 -10.11 11.22 9.94
CA ILE A 90 -11.49 11.66 10.15
C ILE A 90 -11.80 11.88 11.64
N GLY A 91 -11.19 11.09 12.54
CA GLY A 91 -11.44 11.15 13.99
C GLY A 91 -10.30 11.70 14.83
N THR A 92 -9.19 12.13 14.22
CA THR A 92 -7.96 12.56 14.93
C THR A 92 -7.76 14.07 14.92
N THR A 93 -8.59 14.81 14.19
CA THR A 93 -8.45 16.26 14.01
C THR A 93 -9.82 16.95 13.94
N ASP A 94 -9.85 18.25 14.20
CA ASP A 94 -11.06 19.07 14.02
C ASP A 94 -11.49 19.22 12.55
N ALA A 95 -10.63 18.80 11.61
CA ALA A 95 -10.88 18.84 10.16
C ALA A 95 -11.55 17.56 9.62
N GLY A 96 -12.13 16.73 10.49
CA GLY A 96 -12.66 15.41 10.13
C GLY A 96 -13.62 15.39 8.93
N LYS A 97 -14.50 16.41 8.80
CA LYS A 97 -15.40 16.55 7.64
C LYS A 97 -14.65 16.69 6.32
N THR A 98 -13.59 17.49 6.28
CA THR A 98 -12.77 17.68 5.07
C THR A 98 -12.05 16.39 4.69
N PHE A 99 -11.54 15.64 5.66
CA PHE A 99 -10.89 14.35 5.42
C PHE A 99 -11.86 13.28 4.95
N ALA A 100 -13.10 13.27 5.44
CA ALA A 100 -14.15 12.38 4.94
C ALA A 100 -14.45 12.63 3.45
N VAL A 101 -14.58 13.91 3.04
CA VAL A 101 -14.76 14.27 1.63
C VAL A 101 -13.58 13.82 0.77
N ARG A 102 -12.34 14.00 1.25
CA ARG A 102 -11.15 13.52 0.53
C ARG A 102 -11.10 12.00 0.41
N HIS A 103 -11.45 11.27 1.47
CA HIS A 103 -11.52 9.82 1.46
C HIS A 103 -12.49 9.32 0.37
N GLU A 104 -13.72 9.83 0.35
CA GLU A 104 -14.74 9.42 -0.63
C GLU A 104 -14.34 9.81 -2.07
N TYR A 105 -13.68 10.96 -2.25
CA TYR A 105 -13.13 11.34 -3.55
C TYR A 105 -12.11 10.33 -4.07
N TYR A 106 -11.11 9.95 -3.26
CA TYR A 106 -10.10 8.97 -3.68
C TYR A 106 -10.66 7.56 -3.81
N LYS A 107 -11.67 7.19 -3.01
CA LYS A 107 -12.41 5.93 -3.15
C LYS A 107 -13.10 5.82 -4.50
N THR A 108 -13.72 6.90 -4.97
CA THR A 108 -14.34 6.98 -6.29
C THR A 108 -13.29 6.82 -7.40
N LEU A 109 -12.18 7.57 -7.33
CA LEU A 109 -11.08 7.46 -8.29
C LEU A 109 -10.45 6.06 -8.31
N TYR A 110 -10.27 5.44 -7.15
CA TYR A 110 -9.79 4.07 -7.01
C TYR A 110 -10.72 3.09 -7.72
N GLY A 111 -12.03 3.17 -7.48
CA GLY A 111 -13.02 2.32 -8.15
C GLY A 111 -12.94 2.44 -9.69
N HIS A 112 -12.90 3.67 -10.21
CA HIS A 112 -12.77 3.90 -11.65
C HIS A 112 -11.44 3.41 -12.23
N ALA A 113 -10.33 3.59 -11.52
CA ALA A 113 -9.02 3.10 -11.96
C ALA A 113 -8.97 1.57 -11.94
N PHE A 114 -9.45 0.95 -10.86
CA PHE A 114 -9.45 -0.50 -10.68
C PHE A 114 -10.34 -1.20 -11.72
N ASN A 115 -11.54 -0.66 -11.99
CA ASN A 115 -12.45 -1.26 -12.96
C ASN A 115 -11.93 -1.22 -14.40
N ARG A 116 -11.07 -0.26 -14.73
CA ARG A 116 -10.41 -0.14 -16.05
C ARG A 116 -9.09 -0.88 -16.13
N LEU A 117 -8.61 -1.43 -15.01
CA LEU A 117 -7.31 -2.04 -14.91
C LEU A 117 -7.23 -3.31 -15.77
N ARG A 118 -6.17 -3.39 -16.55
CA ARG A 118 -5.80 -4.56 -17.36
C ARG A 118 -4.34 -4.86 -17.10
N ILE A 119 -4.05 -6.04 -16.56
CA ILE A 119 -2.70 -6.52 -16.23
C ILE A 119 -2.36 -7.75 -17.05
N ALA A 120 -1.35 -7.60 -17.90
CA ALA A 120 -0.81 -8.68 -18.71
C ALA A 120 0.18 -9.49 -17.86
N VAL A 121 0.00 -10.80 -17.86
CA VAL A 121 0.80 -11.76 -17.10
C VAL A 121 1.48 -12.69 -18.09
N ASP A 122 2.81 -12.73 -17.99
CA ASP A 122 3.70 -13.64 -18.69
C ASP A 122 3.96 -14.82 -17.76
N VAL A 123 3.40 -15.97 -18.12
CA VAL A 123 3.31 -17.18 -17.29
C VAL A 123 4.56 -18.03 -17.42
N ASP A 124 5.13 -18.15 -18.61
CA ASP A 124 6.31 -18.97 -18.90
C ASP A 124 7.63 -18.19 -18.91
N ARG A 125 7.55 -16.86 -18.78
CA ARG A 125 8.65 -15.89 -18.71
C ARG A 125 9.39 -15.74 -20.03
N ASP A 126 8.71 -15.92 -21.16
CA ASP A 126 9.30 -15.74 -22.49
C ASP A 126 9.24 -14.28 -22.99
N GLY A 127 8.60 -13.38 -22.24
CA GLY A 127 8.42 -11.96 -22.56
C GLY A 127 7.14 -11.67 -23.34
N VAL A 128 6.34 -12.68 -23.67
CA VAL A 128 5.01 -12.58 -24.26
C VAL A 128 3.96 -12.76 -23.14
N PRO A 129 2.83 -12.04 -23.17
CA PRO A 129 1.78 -12.26 -22.18
C PRO A 129 0.78 -13.33 -22.64
N GLU A 130 0.61 -14.39 -21.84
CA GLU A 130 -0.36 -15.47 -22.11
C GLU A 130 -1.72 -15.16 -21.46
N ARG A 131 -1.72 -14.31 -20.43
CA ARG A 131 -2.90 -14.09 -19.58
C ARG A 131 -3.18 -12.62 -19.34
N MET A 132 -4.46 -12.26 -19.46
CA MET A 132 -4.98 -10.95 -19.11
C MET A 132 -5.82 -11.03 -17.82
N ILE A 133 -5.48 -10.22 -16.82
CA ILE A 133 -6.30 -9.99 -15.62
C ILE A 133 -7.01 -8.64 -15.75
N ILE A 134 -8.32 -8.62 -15.51
CA ILE A 134 -9.14 -7.41 -15.58
C ILE A 134 -9.69 -7.11 -14.19
N GLY A 135 -9.39 -5.94 -13.63
CA GLY A 135 -9.79 -5.60 -12.25
C GLY A 135 -11.30 -5.53 -12.03
N GLY A 136 -12.07 -5.15 -13.05
CA GLY A 136 -13.53 -5.10 -12.98
C GLY A 136 -14.24 -6.45 -13.17
N ALA A 137 -13.53 -7.54 -13.45
CA ALA A 137 -14.15 -8.83 -13.72
C ALA A 137 -14.44 -9.60 -12.42
N VAL A 138 -15.71 -9.95 -12.19
CA VAL A 138 -16.09 -10.87 -11.11
C VAL A 138 -15.83 -12.29 -11.58
N ARG A 139 -14.98 -13.03 -10.87
CA ARG A 139 -14.73 -14.45 -11.14
C ARG A 139 -15.91 -15.26 -10.61
N CYS A 140 -16.86 -15.64 -11.48
CA CYS A 140 -17.92 -16.58 -11.11
C CYS A 140 -17.32 -17.98 -10.98
N VAL A 141 -17.28 -18.52 -9.76
CA VAL A 141 -16.95 -19.93 -9.53
C VAL A 141 -18.25 -20.72 -9.64
N ARG A 142 -18.31 -21.67 -10.58
CA ARG A 142 -19.45 -22.58 -10.71
C ARG A 142 -19.42 -23.51 -9.48
N LYS A 143 -20.49 -23.50 -8.69
CA LYS A 143 -20.73 -24.49 -7.63
C LYS A 143 -21.12 -25.83 -8.23
#